data_AF-A0A417WMQ0-F1
#
_entry.id   AF-A0A417WMQ0-F1
#
_cell.length_a   1.000
_cell.length_b   1.000
_cell.length_c   1.000
_cell.angle_alpha   90.00
_cell.angle_beta   90.00
_cell.angle_gamma   90.00
#
_symmetry.space_group_name_H-M   'P 1'
#
loop_
_entity.id
_entity.type
_entity.pdbx_description
1 polymer ?
#
loop_
_entity_poly.entity_id
_entity_poly.type
_entity_poly.pdbx_seq_one_letter_code
_entity_poly.pdbx_strand_id
1 'polypeptide(L)'
;MDVELLGMILNRFGKNSESQVRYPLYAAIQLLGQTDEQMEFLLEGLPYIVSREENRLGNESYELHLALLSVSTAPAACRLLELLTGTLVYTHIYEVEKIVRQAVFCMAEAYSGQKDANWLAMADFYGTAAVQSMHTVDREVLQYFEKTGTKQELFAQLLRDAMSREEAGMRAQVYLLLPLLDEPVSLWILEQYRDQKLKDAEAAYCLDLMNTGNPVCEKLRMLYQNRTQKTISVRPYIDYEARRREGDASYQKAVGERTYYLELLEECLSRMDVDDMSPQEVRESDDLFYRLEDRTDLQEVMQDYRMHAGKKKSVRQWMNLLAKEDLVWERLQVWIVWHWMQHKDKEIPAVFQTVAESFYGKYIQTADFAGCQIWEDHTHYQRKDWKCYYLIYFAQRLKFPMGKEKALGLLLFGGHFYKAEMEKLLKQYLTEEELCREVKKNLLEKDLKGDPLELHLTLCGEYQCVECLEIVRQTALEEAAPEFIRCAASTHLCSLQMKWLYAGNFYLR
;
A
#
# COMPACT_ATOMS: atom_id res chain seq x y z
N MET A 1 -25.11 11.20 -28.77
CA MET A 1 -25.94 10.00 -28.50
C MET A 1 -27.07 10.46 -27.61
N ASP A 2 -28.30 10.00 -27.83
CA ASP A 2 -29.46 10.30 -26.97
C ASP A 2 -29.90 9.05 -26.20
N VAL A 3 -30.85 9.19 -25.27
CA VAL A 3 -31.32 8.11 -24.39
C VAL A 3 -31.94 6.95 -25.17
N GLU A 4 -32.66 7.25 -26.25
CA GLU A 4 -33.31 6.23 -27.09
C GLU A 4 -32.27 5.38 -27.83
N LEU A 5 -31.25 6.01 -28.41
CA LEU A 5 -30.12 5.33 -29.02
C LEU A 5 -29.30 4.53 -28.00
N LEU A 6 -29.10 5.05 -26.78
CA LEU A 6 -28.44 4.31 -25.70
C LEU A 6 -29.21 3.03 -25.36
N GLY A 7 -30.53 3.10 -25.22
CA GLY A 7 -31.38 1.93 -24.97
C GLY A 7 -31.28 0.87 -26.07
N MET A 8 -31.25 1.29 -27.34
CA MET A 8 -31.04 0.39 -28.47
C MET A 8 -29.66 -0.29 -28.44
N ILE A 9 -28.61 0.44 -28.10
CA ILE A 9 -27.25 -0.07 -28.03
C ILE A 9 -27.10 -1.03 -26.84
N LEU A 10 -27.61 -0.68 -25.65
CA LEU A 10 -27.60 -1.56 -24.48
C LEU A 10 -28.36 -2.86 -24.73
N ASN A 11 -29.51 -2.81 -25.40
CA ASN A 11 -30.24 -4.03 -25.78
C ASN A 11 -29.44 -4.95 -26.71
N ARG A 12 -28.61 -4.38 -27.59
CA ARG A 12 -27.83 -5.14 -28.57
C ARG A 12 -26.48 -5.63 -28.03
N PHE A 13 -25.86 -4.85 -27.15
CA PHE A 13 -24.47 -5.03 -26.73
C PHE A 13 -24.28 -5.18 -25.21
N GLY A 14 -25.32 -5.02 -24.39
CA GLY A 14 -25.23 -5.03 -22.93
C GLY A 14 -24.79 -6.38 -22.33
N LYS A 15 -24.97 -7.47 -23.07
CA LYS A 15 -24.46 -8.80 -22.68
C LYS A 15 -23.02 -9.05 -23.11
N ASN A 16 -22.41 -8.13 -23.85
CA ASN A 16 -21.03 -8.28 -24.30
C ASN A 16 -20.09 -8.08 -23.10
N SER A 17 -19.15 -9.01 -22.94
CA SER A 17 -18.14 -8.98 -21.89
C SER A 17 -16.84 -8.31 -22.35
N GLU A 18 -16.69 -7.84 -23.57
CA GLU A 18 -15.45 -7.19 -24.06
C GLU A 18 -15.31 -5.76 -23.52
N SER A 19 -14.13 -5.44 -22.97
CA SER A 19 -13.81 -4.10 -22.42
C SER A 19 -14.07 -2.98 -23.42
N GLN A 20 -13.71 -3.17 -24.70
CA GLN A 20 -13.85 -2.17 -25.77
C GLN A 20 -15.32 -1.81 -26.04
N VAL A 21 -16.25 -2.69 -25.66
CA VAL A 21 -17.69 -2.48 -25.80
C VAL A 21 -18.28 -1.92 -24.52
N ARG A 22 -17.82 -2.36 -23.35
CA ARG A 22 -18.40 -1.94 -22.05
C ARG A 22 -17.98 -0.52 -21.64
N TYR A 23 -16.70 -0.15 -21.75
CA TYR A 23 -16.25 1.18 -21.27
C TYR A 23 -16.98 2.35 -21.95
N PRO A 24 -17.24 2.36 -23.28
CA PRO A 24 -17.99 3.44 -23.91
C PRO A 24 -19.45 3.50 -23.45
N LEU A 25 -20.03 2.35 -23.05
CA LEU A 25 -21.39 2.30 -22.52
C LEU A 25 -21.46 2.89 -21.12
N TYR A 26 -20.46 2.66 -20.27
CA TYR A 26 -20.38 3.31 -18.95
C TYR A 26 -20.27 4.83 -19.07
N ALA A 27 -19.34 5.30 -19.90
CA ALA A 27 -19.17 6.73 -20.16
C ALA A 27 -20.47 7.36 -20.71
N ALA A 28 -21.14 6.66 -21.62
CA ALA A 28 -22.41 7.09 -22.19
C ALA A 28 -23.55 7.18 -21.18
N ILE A 29 -23.70 6.17 -20.32
CA ILE A 29 -24.70 6.14 -19.26
C ILE A 29 -24.50 7.33 -18.33
N GLN A 30 -23.27 7.57 -17.90
CA GLN A 30 -22.92 8.70 -17.05
C GLN A 30 -23.22 10.04 -17.74
N LEU A 31 -22.73 10.25 -18.96
CA LEU A 31 -22.89 11.51 -19.71
C LEU A 31 -24.36 11.85 -20.01
N LEU A 32 -25.21 10.83 -20.16
CA LEU A 32 -26.63 10.99 -20.42
C LEU A 32 -27.46 11.06 -19.14
N GLY A 33 -26.85 10.96 -17.96
CA GLY A 33 -27.55 10.94 -16.68
C GLY A 33 -28.53 9.78 -16.57
N GLN A 34 -28.14 8.60 -17.07
CA GLN A 34 -28.96 7.37 -17.07
C GLN A 34 -28.48 6.33 -16.06
N THR A 35 -27.63 6.76 -15.11
CA THR A 35 -26.97 5.89 -14.13
C THR A 35 -27.97 5.11 -13.29
N ASP A 36 -29.00 5.78 -12.80
CA ASP A 36 -29.98 5.16 -11.91
C ASP A 36 -30.89 4.17 -12.66
N GLU A 37 -31.33 4.53 -13.89
CA GLU A 37 -32.14 3.65 -14.74
C GLU A 37 -31.36 2.43 -15.24
N GLN A 38 -30.05 2.55 -15.41
CA GLN A 38 -29.17 1.49 -15.91
C GLN A 38 -28.32 0.82 -14.81
N MET A 39 -28.70 0.99 -13.53
CA MET A 39 -27.93 0.52 -12.39
C MET A 39 -27.58 -0.97 -12.49
N GLU A 40 -28.54 -1.84 -12.85
CA GLU A 40 -28.28 -3.29 -12.94
C GLU A 40 -27.18 -3.62 -13.98
N PHE A 41 -27.12 -2.92 -15.11
CA PHE A 41 -26.04 -3.11 -16.09
C PHE A 41 -24.68 -2.64 -15.56
N LEU A 42 -24.65 -1.55 -14.79
CA LEU A 42 -23.43 -1.07 -14.15
C LEU A 42 -22.94 -2.07 -13.10
N LEU A 43 -23.86 -2.58 -12.27
CA LEU A 43 -23.58 -3.56 -11.22
C LEU A 43 -23.10 -4.90 -11.79
N GLU A 44 -23.66 -5.37 -12.91
CA GLU A 44 -23.14 -6.53 -13.66
C GLU A 44 -21.69 -6.33 -14.12
N GLY A 45 -21.22 -5.09 -14.24
CA GLY A 45 -19.85 -4.75 -14.59
C GLY A 45 -18.80 -5.05 -13.52
N LEU A 46 -19.21 -5.03 -12.24
CA LEU A 46 -18.30 -5.09 -11.11
C LEU A 46 -17.46 -6.38 -11.04
N PRO A 47 -18.02 -7.59 -11.24
CA PRO A 47 -17.24 -8.83 -11.23
C PRO A 47 -16.10 -8.86 -12.28
N TYR A 48 -16.29 -8.20 -13.43
CA TYR A 48 -15.31 -8.20 -14.52
C TYR A 48 -14.07 -7.36 -14.21
N ILE A 49 -14.18 -6.37 -13.33
CA ILE A 49 -13.05 -5.52 -12.91
C ILE A 49 -12.27 -6.18 -11.75
N VAL A 50 -12.93 -7.08 -11.01
CA VAL A 50 -12.36 -7.80 -9.86
C VAL A 50 -11.49 -8.97 -10.28
N SER A 51 -11.81 -9.64 -11.40
CA SER A 51 -11.07 -10.82 -11.84
C SER A 51 -9.69 -10.45 -12.39
N ARG A 52 -8.62 -10.83 -11.68
CA ARG A 52 -7.22 -10.72 -12.14
C ARG A 52 -6.89 -11.61 -13.36
N GLU A 53 -7.82 -12.44 -13.80
CA GLU A 53 -7.58 -13.49 -14.79
C GLU A 53 -7.86 -13.05 -16.24
N GLU A 54 -8.43 -11.86 -16.46
CA GLU A 54 -8.73 -11.35 -17.81
C GLU A 54 -7.96 -10.06 -18.10
N ASN A 55 -7.39 -9.94 -19.32
CA ASN A 55 -6.72 -8.74 -19.83
C ASN A 55 -7.73 -7.59 -20.01
N ARG A 56 -8.15 -6.97 -18.92
CA ARG A 56 -9.10 -5.86 -18.89
C ARG A 56 -8.39 -4.52 -19.06
N LEU A 57 -9.02 -3.61 -19.80
CA LEU A 57 -8.50 -2.26 -20.00
C LEU A 57 -8.71 -1.43 -18.72
N GLY A 58 -7.67 -0.79 -18.19
CA GLY A 58 -7.79 0.09 -17.01
C GLY A 58 -8.81 1.23 -17.20
N ASN A 59 -9.05 1.66 -18.44
CA ASN A 59 -10.07 2.66 -18.77
C ASN A 59 -11.50 2.16 -18.50
N GLU A 60 -11.76 0.85 -18.62
CA GLU A 60 -13.08 0.29 -18.31
C GLU A 60 -13.44 0.45 -16.83
N SER A 61 -12.49 0.13 -15.95
CA SER A 61 -12.65 0.29 -14.50
C SER A 61 -12.89 1.75 -14.11
N TYR A 62 -12.16 2.67 -14.76
CA TYR A 62 -12.30 4.11 -14.53
C TYR A 62 -13.67 4.64 -14.92
N GLU A 63 -14.17 4.31 -16.12
CA GLU A 63 -15.48 4.77 -16.59
C GLU A 63 -16.62 4.15 -15.77
N LEU A 64 -16.52 2.88 -15.36
CA LEU A 64 -17.51 2.30 -14.44
C LEU A 64 -17.53 3.03 -13.09
N HIS A 65 -16.35 3.34 -12.54
CA HIS A 65 -16.25 4.10 -11.29
C HIS A 65 -16.92 5.47 -11.42
N LEU A 66 -16.66 6.21 -12.50
CA LEU A 66 -17.31 7.50 -12.76
C LEU A 66 -18.83 7.39 -12.92
N ALA A 67 -19.31 6.34 -13.59
CA ALA A 67 -20.75 6.07 -13.71
C ALA A 67 -21.37 5.82 -12.32
N LEU A 68 -20.80 4.93 -11.51
CA LEU A 68 -21.30 4.63 -10.16
C LEU A 68 -21.26 5.84 -9.22
N LEU A 69 -20.27 6.73 -9.35
CA LEU A 69 -20.20 8.00 -8.62
C LEU A 69 -21.35 8.97 -8.95
N SER A 70 -22.03 8.78 -10.07
CA SER A 70 -23.14 9.65 -10.50
C SER A 70 -24.52 9.17 -10.04
N VAL A 71 -24.59 8.15 -9.17
CA VAL A 71 -25.85 7.68 -8.59
C VAL A 71 -26.56 8.83 -7.86
N SER A 72 -27.87 8.96 -8.08
CA SER A 72 -28.62 10.14 -7.65
C SER A 72 -29.86 9.85 -6.80
N THR A 73 -30.41 8.63 -6.89
CA THR A 73 -31.63 8.24 -6.19
C THR A 73 -31.39 7.16 -5.13
N ALA A 74 -32.20 7.17 -4.07
CA ALA A 74 -32.11 6.20 -2.98
C ALA A 74 -32.29 4.73 -3.41
N PRO A 75 -33.24 4.36 -4.32
CA PRO A 75 -33.36 2.99 -4.78
C PRO A 75 -32.09 2.48 -5.48
N ALA A 76 -31.49 3.29 -6.37
CA ALA A 76 -30.26 2.94 -7.07
C ALA A 76 -29.07 2.84 -6.10
N ALA A 77 -28.98 3.77 -5.15
CA ALA A 77 -27.98 3.72 -4.07
C ALA A 77 -28.12 2.47 -3.19
N CYS A 78 -29.35 2.09 -2.82
CA CYS A 78 -29.63 0.88 -2.04
C CYS A 78 -29.15 -0.38 -2.78
N ARG A 79 -29.49 -0.52 -4.06
CA ARG A 79 -29.05 -1.65 -4.90
C ARG A 79 -27.54 -1.75 -5.01
N LEU A 80 -26.86 -0.62 -5.14
CA LEU A 80 -25.40 -0.55 -5.16
C LEU A 80 -24.80 -1.03 -3.84
N LEU A 81 -25.30 -0.54 -2.70
CA LEU A 81 -24.82 -0.94 -1.38
C LEU A 81 -25.05 -2.43 -1.09
N GLU A 82 -26.22 -2.97 -1.47
CA GLU A 82 -26.55 -4.39 -1.35
C GLU A 82 -25.57 -5.29 -2.11
N LEU A 83 -25.20 -4.92 -3.34
CA LEU A 83 -24.26 -5.72 -4.12
C LEU A 83 -22.84 -5.67 -3.54
N LEU A 84 -22.42 -4.49 -3.06
CA LEU A 84 -21.09 -4.31 -2.46
C LEU A 84 -20.94 -5.20 -1.22
N THR A 85 -21.96 -5.31 -0.35
CA THR A 85 -21.91 -6.18 0.84
C THR A 85 -22.02 -7.66 0.51
N GLY A 86 -22.80 -8.04 -0.50
CA GLY A 86 -23.05 -9.45 -0.83
C GLY A 86 -21.90 -10.19 -1.51
N THR A 87 -20.89 -9.49 -2.05
CA THR A 87 -19.92 -10.11 -2.97
C THR A 87 -18.45 -9.88 -2.64
N LEU A 88 -18.10 -9.11 -1.59
CA LEU A 88 -16.71 -8.71 -1.25
C LEU A 88 -15.94 -7.98 -2.39
N VAL A 89 -16.63 -7.66 -3.49
CA VAL A 89 -16.09 -7.07 -4.73
C VAL A 89 -15.51 -5.67 -4.50
N TYR A 90 -15.95 -4.98 -3.45
CA TYR A 90 -15.51 -3.62 -3.10
C TYR A 90 -14.00 -3.49 -2.86
N THR A 91 -13.30 -4.54 -2.39
CA THR A 91 -11.86 -4.49 -2.08
C THR A 91 -11.00 -4.21 -3.32
N HIS A 92 -11.57 -4.39 -4.51
CA HIS A 92 -10.90 -4.23 -5.79
C HIS A 92 -11.34 -2.96 -6.54
N ILE A 93 -12.29 -2.19 -5.99
CA ILE A 93 -12.74 -0.94 -6.58
C ILE A 93 -11.87 0.20 -6.04
N TYR A 94 -11.15 0.87 -6.93
CA TYR A 94 -10.36 2.06 -6.60
C TYR A 94 -11.28 3.15 -6.03
N GLU A 95 -10.87 3.77 -4.91
CA GLU A 95 -11.60 4.86 -4.21
C GLU A 95 -13.09 4.54 -3.91
N VAL A 96 -13.39 3.29 -3.57
CA VAL A 96 -14.76 2.83 -3.27
C VAL A 96 -15.47 3.66 -2.20
N GLU A 97 -14.73 4.25 -1.26
CA GLU A 97 -15.27 5.14 -0.23
C GLU A 97 -15.99 6.36 -0.82
N LYS A 98 -15.60 6.84 -2.01
CA LYS A 98 -16.30 7.95 -2.69
C LYS A 98 -17.64 7.53 -3.24
N ILE A 99 -17.71 6.33 -3.82
CA ILE A 99 -18.96 5.73 -4.31
C ILE A 99 -19.92 5.50 -3.15
N VAL A 100 -19.43 4.92 -2.05
CA VAL A 100 -20.25 4.69 -0.86
C VAL A 100 -20.73 6.01 -0.27
N ARG A 101 -19.87 7.05 -0.17
CA ARG A 101 -20.28 8.37 0.30
C ARG A 101 -21.44 8.94 -0.52
N GLN A 102 -21.39 8.83 -1.84
CA GLN A 102 -22.48 9.30 -2.70
C GLN A 102 -23.77 8.51 -2.44
N ALA A 103 -23.69 7.17 -2.36
CA ALA A 103 -24.85 6.34 -2.06
C ALA A 103 -25.47 6.68 -0.68
N VAL A 104 -24.63 6.81 0.35
CA VAL A 104 -25.00 7.26 1.70
C VAL A 104 -25.70 8.62 1.66
N PHE A 105 -25.20 9.57 0.87
CA PHE A 105 -25.81 10.88 0.70
C PHE A 105 -27.23 10.77 0.13
N CYS A 106 -27.42 10.01 -0.96
CA CYS A 106 -28.73 9.77 -1.56
C CYS A 106 -29.71 9.11 -0.57
N MET A 107 -29.25 8.12 0.18
CA MET A 107 -30.06 7.42 1.19
C MET A 107 -30.49 8.34 2.34
N ALA A 108 -29.60 9.24 2.77
CA ALA A 108 -29.87 10.22 3.84
C ALA A 108 -30.90 11.28 3.40
N GLU A 109 -30.77 11.82 2.18
CA GLU A 109 -31.71 12.82 1.64
C GLU A 109 -33.14 12.26 1.50
N ALA A 110 -33.26 10.98 1.13
CA ALA A 110 -34.56 10.32 0.98
C ALA A 110 -35.17 9.81 2.30
N TYR A 111 -34.46 9.94 3.43
CA TYR A 111 -34.82 9.32 4.70
C TYR A 111 -36.24 9.67 5.17
N SER A 112 -36.65 10.95 5.11
CA SER A 112 -37.99 11.37 5.54
C SER A 112 -39.12 10.72 4.76
N GLY A 113 -38.89 10.33 3.50
CA GLY A 113 -39.88 9.69 2.63
C GLY A 113 -39.85 8.16 2.64
N GLN A 114 -38.73 7.55 3.05
CA GLN A 114 -38.49 6.10 3.01
C GLN A 114 -37.79 5.59 4.29
N LYS A 115 -38.23 6.09 5.44
CA LYS A 115 -37.56 5.93 6.74
C LYS A 115 -37.15 4.48 7.04
N ASP A 116 -38.13 3.59 7.13
CA ASP A 116 -37.89 2.23 7.63
C ASP A 116 -37.03 1.39 6.67
N ALA A 117 -37.28 1.52 5.36
CA ALA A 117 -36.53 0.78 4.34
C ALA A 117 -35.07 1.24 4.27
N ASN A 118 -34.82 2.55 4.22
CA ASN A 118 -33.47 3.09 4.15
C ASN A 118 -32.69 2.80 5.43
N TRP A 119 -33.35 2.90 6.59
CA TRP A 119 -32.71 2.63 7.87
C TRP A 119 -32.27 1.17 7.99
N LEU A 120 -33.14 0.23 7.62
CA LEU A 120 -32.82 -1.21 7.64
C LEU A 120 -31.66 -1.54 6.69
N ALA A 121 -31.68 -1.02 5.47
CA ALA A 121 -30.61 -1.23 4.50
C ALA A 121 -29.26 -0.68 5.01
N MET A 122 -29.25 0.51 5.60
CA MET A 122 -28.04 1.11 6.15
C MET A 122 -27.53 0.38 7.41
N ALA A 123 -28.42 -0.16 8.24
CA ALA A 123 -28.04 -0.92 9.43
C ALA A 123 -27.39 -2.26 9.05
N ASP A 124 -27.95 -2.96 8.05
CA ASP A 124 -27.37 -4.20 7.51
C ASP A 124 -26.01 -3.93 6.83
N PHE A 125 -25.92 -2.84 6.07
CA PHE A 125 -24.68 -2.41 5.44
C PHE A 125 -23.59 -2.10 6.48
N TYR A 126 -23.92 -1.37 7.54
CA TYR A 126 -23.01 -1.11 8.66
C TYR A 126 -22.52 -2.41 9.31
N GLY A 127 -23.45 -3.34 9.59
CA GLY A 127 -23.14 -4.64 10.16
C GLY A 127 -22.11 -5.42 9.35
N THR A 128 -22.28 -5.42 8.03
CA THR A 128 -21.38 -6.14 7.10
C THR A 128 -20.02 -5.44 6.96
N ALA A 129 -20.02 -4.12 6.75
CA ALA A 129 -18.80 -3.34 6.53
C ALA A 129 -17.84 -3.40 7.74
N ALA A 130 -18.38 -3.29 8.95
CA ALA A 130 -17.59 -3.32 10.17
C ALA A 130 -17.00 -4.70 10.46
N VAL A 131 -17.75 -5.79 10.21
CA VAL A 131 -17.23 -7.18 10.32
C VAL A 131 -16.07 -7.41 9.33
N GLN A 132 -16.14 -6.76 8.17
CA GLN A 132 -15.11 -6.85 7.14
C GLN A 132 -13.97 -5.83 7.33
N SER A 133 -13.92 -5.13 8.48
CA SER A 133 -12.88 -4.15 8.84
C SER A 133 -12.68 -3.02 7.82
N MET A 134 -13.77 -2.54 7.22
CA MET A 134 -13.75 -1.50 6.19
C MET A 134 -13.73 -0.09 6.78
N HIS A 135 -12.70 0.26 7.54
CA HIS A 135 -12.67 1.50 8.35
C HIS A 135 -13.01 2.80 7.61
N THR A 136 -12.62 2.92 6.34
CA THR A 136 -12.95 4.11 5.51
C THR A 136 -14.43 4.15 5.13
N VAL A 137 -15.04 3.00 4.85
CA VAL A 137 -16.44 2.86 4.50
C VAL A 137 -17.34 2.97 5.73
N ASP A 138 -16.95 2.36 6.86
CA ASP A 138 -17.67 2.47 8.14
C ASP A 138 -17.91 3.94 8.51
N ARG A 139 -16.88 4.77 8.35
CA ARG A 139 -16.97 6.21 8.63
C ARG A 139 -17.99 6.92 7.75
N GLU A 140 -18.09 6.58 6.46
CA GLU A 140 -19.08 7.18 5.57
C GLU A 140 -20.50 6.71 5.94
N VAL A 141 -20.66 5.45 6.35
CA VAL A 141 -21.95 4.90 6.81
C VAL A 141 -22.42 5.56 8.10
N LEU A 142 -21.52 5.79 9.06
CA LEU A 142 -21.87 6.45 10.32
C LEU A 142 -22.44 7.87 10.10
N GLN A 143 -22.00 8.57 9.06
CA GLN A 143 -22.56 9.89 8.71
C GLN A 143 -24.05 9.83 8.35
N TYR A 144 -24.56 8.71 7.81
CA TYR A 144 -26.00 8.54 7.58
C TYR A 144 -26.76 8.60 8.91
N PHE A 145 -26.33 7.83 9.91
CA PHE A 145 -27.00 7.75 11.21
C PHE A 145 -26.88 9.07 11.99
N GLU A 146 -25.79 9.81 11.80
CA GLU A 146 -25.62 11.16 12.34
C GLU A 146 -26.58 12.16 11.69
N LYS A 147 -26.63 12.20 10.36
CA LYS A 147 -27.52 13.11 9.60
C LYS A 147 -29.00 12.84 9.86
N THR A 148 -29.37 11.58 10.00
CA THR A 148 -30.78 11.17 10.23
C THR A 148 -31.17 11.16 11.71
N GLY A 149 -30.22 11.37 12.62
CA GLY A 149 -30.46 11.36 14.07
C GLY A 149 -30.83 9.98 14.62
N THR A 150 -30.35 8.90 14.00
CA THR A 150 -30.69 7.51 14.33
C THR A 150 -29.54 6.68 14.90
N LYS A 151 -28.41 7.32 15.23
CA LYS A 151 -27.22 6.65 15.79
C LYS A 151 -27.51 5.88 17.09
N GLN A 152 -28.31 6.46 17.99
CA GLN A 152 -28.73 5.81 19.23
C GLN A 152 -29.66 4.61 18.98
N GLU A 153 -30.50 4.68 17.94
CA GLU A 153 -31.39 3.59 17.55
C GLU A 153 -30.58 2.39 17.04
N LEU A 154 -29.58 2.65 16.19
CA LEU A 154 -28.63 1.64 15.71
C LEU A 154 -27.88 0.99 16.89
N PHE A 155 -27.32 1.81 17.78
CA PHE A 155 -26.62 1.31 18.96
C PHE A 155 -27.52 0.41 19.82
N ALA A 156 -28.77 0.83 20.06
CA ALA A 156 -29.72 0.07 20.85
C ALA A 156 -30.07 -1.29 20.21
N GLN A 157 -30.19 -1.35 18.88
CA GLN A 157 -30.41 -2.62 18.18
C GLN A 157 -29.19 -3.54 18.32
N LEU A 158 -28.00 -3.05 17.98
CA LEU A 158 -26.77 -3.84 18.04
C LEU A 158 -26.45 -4.32 19.45
N LEU A 159 -26.74 -3.51 20.47
CA LEU A 159 -26.58 -3.89 21.87
C LEU A 159 -27.51 -5.06 22.22
N ARG A 160 -28.79 -5.01 21.83
CA ARG A 160 -29.73 -6.11 22.05
C ARG A 160 -29.28 -7.38 21.33
N ASP A 161 -28.82 -7.24 20.09
CA ASP A 161 -28.33 -8.37 19.29
C ASP A 161 -27.10 -9.00 19.94
N ALA A 162 -26.15 -8.19 20.43
CA ALA A 162 -24.99 -8.65 21.18
C ALA A 162 -25.41 -9.42 22.45
N MET A 163 -26.36 -8.88 23.22
CA MET A 163 -26.83 -9.52 24.46
C MET A 163 -27.60 -10.83 24.24
N SER A 164 -28.08 -11.08 23.03
CA SER A 164 -28.85 -12.30 22.68
C SER A 164 -28.00 -13.49 22.25
N ARG A 165 -26.69 -13.29 22.02
CA ARG A 165 -25.78 -14.32 21.51
C ARG A 165 -24.97 -14.99 22.62
N GLU A 166 -24.42 -16.18 22.34
CA GLU A 166 -23.44 -16.85 23.20
C GLU A 166 -22.15 -16.00 23.35
N GLU A 167 -21.35 -16.24 24.40
CA GLU A 167 -20.17 -15.42 24.77
C GLU A 167 -19.19 -15.14 23.61
N ALA A 168 -18.95 -16.12 22.73
CA ALA A 168 -18.09 -15.94 21.56
C ALA A 168 -18.69 -14.95 20.54
N GLY A 169 -20.02 -14.95 20.38
CA GLY A 169 -20.75 -14.01 19.53
C GLY A 169 -20.87 -12.61 20.12
N MET A 170 -20.83 -12.47 21.45
CA MET A 170 -20.75 -11.17 22.14
C MET A 170 -19.44 -10.44 21.81
N ARG A 171 -18.29 -11.12 21.85
CA ARG A 171 -16.98 -10.48 21.58
C ARG A 171 -16.86 -9.95 20.15
N ALA A 172 -17.45 -10.63 19.17
CA ALA A 172 -17.47 -10.17 17.78
C ALA A 172 -18.24 -8.84 17.58
N GLN A 173 -19.17 -8.51 18.48
CA GLN A 173 -20.00 -7.29 18.41
C GLN A 173 -19.29 -6.04 18.96
N VAL A 174 -18.13 -6.19 19.60
CA VAL A 174 -17.33 -5.06 20.09
C VAL A 174 -16.97 -4.11 18.94
N TYR A 175 -16.60 -4.66 17.78
CA TYR A 175 -16.25 -3.88 16.58
C TYR A 175 -17.43 -3.08 16.01
N LEU A 176 -18.67 -3.50 16.28
CA LEU A 176 -19.90 -2.81 15.84
C LEU A 176 -20.34 -1.71 16.81
N LEU A 177 -20.12 -1.91 18.11
CA LEU A 177 -20.60 -0.98 19.13
C LEU A 177 -19.59 0.11 19.46
N LEU A 178 -18.29 -0.22 19.45
CA LEU A 178 -17.24 0.71 19.85
C LEU A 178 -17.19 1.98 18.97
N PRO A 179 -17.32 1.92 17.64
CA PRO A 179 -17.33 3.12 16.78
C PRO A 179 -18.53 4.04 17.01
N LEU A 180 -19.60 3.53 17.61
CA LEU A 180 -20.82 4.28 17.91
C LEU A 180 -20.76 5.02 19.25
N LEU A 181 -19.82 4.67 20.16
CA LEU A 181 -19.72 5.19 21.53
C LEU A 181 -19.09 6.60 21.61
N ASP A 182 -19.63 7.54 20.86
CA ASP A 182 -19.35 8.95 21.03
C ASP A 182 -20.06 9.55 22.27
N GLU A 183 -19.80 10.82 22.57
CA GLU A 183 -20.42 11.51 23.70
C GLU A 183 -21.97 11.48 23.65
N PRO A 184 -22.64 11.79 22.51
CA PRO A 184 -24.10 11.68 22.39
C PRO A 184 -24.67 10.30 22.72
N VAL A 185 -24.11 9.22 22.17
CA VAL A 185 -24.59 7.86 22.47
C VAL A 185 -24.31 7.50 23.92
N SER A 186 -23.16 7.91 24.45
CA SER A 186 -22.78 7.63 25.84
C SER A 186 -23.71 8.32 26.85
N LEU A 187 -24.09 9.58 26.59
CA LEU A 187 -25.08 10.31 27.37
C LEU A 187 -26.44 9.60 27.31
N TRP A 188 -26.86 9.16 26.12
CA TRP A 188 -28.09 8.41 25.95
C TRP A 188 -28.09 7.11 26.77
N ILE A 189 -26.98 6.35 26.80
CA ILE A 189 -26.85 5.13 27.63
C ILE A 189 -27.06 5.46 29.11
N LEU A 190 -26.41 6.52 29.62
CA LEU A 190 -26.57 6.96 31.01
C LEU A 190 -28.02 7.30 31.32
N GLU A 191 -28.70 8.03 30.43
CA GLU A 191 -30.10 8.39 30.59
C GLU A 191 -31.01 7.15 30.59
N GLN A 192 -30.84 6.23 29.62
CA GLN A 192 -31.66 5.01 29.58
C GLN A 192 -31.45 4.14 30.82
N TYR A 193 -30.21 4.03 31.32
CA TYR A 193 -29.95 3.24 32.52
C TYR A 193 -30.50 3.91 33.79
N ARG A 194 -30.37 5.24 33.90
CA ARG A 194 -30.99 6.04 34.98
C ARG A 194 -32.51 5.85 34.99
N ASP A 195 -33.13 5.89 33.83
CA ASP A 195 -34.57 5.76 33.63
C ASP A 195 -35.07 4.28 33.68
N GLN A 196 -34.19 3.33 34.04
CA GLN A 196 -34.50 1.89 34.17
C GLN A 196 -34.95 1.21 32.86
N LYS A 197 -34.57 1.77 31.71
CA LYS A 197 -34.85 1.20 30.38
C LYS A 197 -33.74 0.26 29.90
N LEU A 198 -32.53 0.40 30.42
CA LEU A 198 -31.44 -0.58 30.25
C LEU A 198 -31.33 -1.48 31.48
N LYS A 199 -31.11 -2.77 31.24
CA LYS A 199 -30.85 -3.78 32.27
C LYS A 199 -29.42 -3.64 32.80
N ASP A 200 -29.18 -4.15 34.01
CA ASP A 200 -27.85 -4.13 34.61
C ASP A 200 -26.79 -4.85 33.75
N ALA A 201 -27.16 -5.96 33.09
CA ALA A 201 -26.25 -6.68 32.21
C ALA A 201 -25.84 -5.85 30.97
N GLU A 202 -26.78 -5.12 30.38
CA GLU A 202 -26.52 -4.22 29.24
C GLU A 202 -25.63 -3.04 29.67
N ALA A 203 -25.91 -2.43 30.82
CA ALA A 203 -25.10 -1.34 31.36
C ALA A 203 -23.68 -1.79 31.72
N ALA A 204 -23.53 -2.99 32.27
CA ALA A 204 -22.22 -3.59 32.53
C ALA A 204 -21.42 -3.81 31.25
N TYR A 205 -22.08 -4.30 30.19
CA TYR A 205 -21.46 -4.48 28.89
C TYR A 205 -21.03 -3.14 28.26
N CYS A 206 -21.89 -2.12 28.28
CA CYS A 206 -21.52 -0.78 27.84
C CYS A 206 -20.33 -0.21 28.62
N LEU A 207 -20.25 -0.46 29.94
CA LEU A 207 -19.11 -0.04 30.77
C LEU A 207 -17.80 -0.76 30.40
N ASP A 208 -17.86 -2.02 29.96
CA ASP A 208 -16.67 -2.75 29.46
C ASP A 208 -16.19 -2.21 28.10
N LEU A 209 -17.10 -1.68 27.28
CA LEU A 209 -16.75 -1.02 26.02
C LEU A 209 -16.16 0.39 26.23
N MET A 210 -16.61 1.11 27.26
CA MET A 210 -16.14 2.46 27.57
C MET A 210 -14.74 2.47 28.21
N ASN A 211 -13.95 3.49 27.89
CA ASN A 211 -12.69 3.78 28.57
C ASN A 211 -12.78 5.08 29.38
N THR A 212 -11.74 5.37 30.18
CA THR A 212 -11.67 6.57 31.03
C THR A 212 -11.68 7.90 30.26
N GLY A 213 -11.47 7.88 28.94
CA GLY A 213 -11.54 9.05 28.07
C GLY A 213 -12.98 9.40 27.66
N ASN A 214 -13.93 8.48 27.86
CA ASN A 214 -15.33 8.75 27.61
C ASN A 214 -15.91 9.63 28.75
N PRO A 215 -16.53 10.78 28.46
CA PRO A 215 -16.97 11.75 29.46
C PRO A 215 -18.08 11.23 30.38
N VAL A 216 -18.75 10.14 30.02
CA VAL A 216 -19.89 9.56 30.73
C VAL A 216 -19.51 8.33 31.55
N CYS A 217 -18.36 7.70 31.25
CA CYS A 217 -17.94 6.43 31.85
C CYS A 217 -18.01 6.45 33.38
N GLU A 218 -17.43 7.48 34.01
CA GLU A 218 -17.40 7.58 35.48
C GLU A 218 -18.80 7.73 36.09
N LYS A 219 -19.66 8.56 35.47
CA LYS A 219 -21.03 8.78 35.94
C LYS A 219 -21.86 7.50 35.83
N LEU A 220 -21.74 6.79 34.71
CA LEU A 220 -22.42 5.51 34.49
C LEU A 220 -21.91 4.44 35.46
N ARG A 221 -20.60 4.39 35.69
CA ARG A 221 -19.97 3.47 36.65
C ARG A 221 -20.48 3.68 38.07
N MET A 222 -20.51 4.92 38.54
CA MET A 222 -21.02 5.25 39.87
C MET A 222 -22.50 4.90 40.01
N LEU A 223 -23.32 5.19 38.98
CA LEU A 223 -24.72 4.81 38.96
C LEU A 223 -24.91 3.28 39.01
N TYR A 224 -24.11 2.55 38.25
CA TYR A 224 -24.10 1.08 38.22
C TYR A 224 -23.72 0.49 39.59
N GLN A 225 -22.64 0.99 40.18
CA GLN A 225 -22.17 0.57 41.51
C GLN A 225 -23.22 0.83 42.58
N ASN A 226 -23.85 2.00 42.58
CA ASN A 226 -24.90 2.33 43.54
C ASN A 226 -26.12 1.41 43.40
N ARG A 227 -26.51 1.07 42.17
CA ARG A 227 -27.67 0.19 41.92
C ARG A 227 -27.39 -1.27 42.26
N THR A 228 -26.23 -1.79 41.88
CA THR A 228 -25.92 -3.23 41.93
C THR A 228 -25.04 -3.65 43.10
N GLN A 229 -24.41 -2.69 43.78
CA GLN A 229 -23.37 -2.91 44.80
C GLN A 229 -22.14 -3.67 44.27
N LYS A 230 -21.95 -3.71 42.94
CA LYS A 230 -20.81 -4.36 42.29
C LYS A 230 -19.84 -3.33 41.72
N THR A 231 -18.55 -3.53 41.95
CA THR A 231 -17.48 -2.74 41.35
C THR A 231 -17.08 -3.34 39.99
N ILE A 232 -16.97 -2.49 38.97
CA ILE A 232 -16.44 -2.84 37.64
C ILE A 232 -15.14 -2.06 37.40
N SER A 233 -14.13 -2.74 36.87
CA SER A 233 -12.87 -2.13 36.43
C SER A 233 -13.09 -1.31 35.17
N VAL A 234 -12.52 -0.11 35.11
CA VAL A 234 -12.61 0.75 33.93
C VAL A 234 -11.39 0.53 33.04
N ARG A 235 -11.60 0.44 31.73
CA ARG A 235 -10.49 0.41 30.77
C ARG A 235 -9.81 1.78 30.70
N PRO A 236 -8.49 1.88 30.82
CA PRO A 236 -7.80 3.15 30.64
C PRO A 236 -7.96 3.62 29.19
N TYR A 237 -8.06 4.94 29.00
CA TYR A 237 -7.93 5.54 27.68
C TYR A 237 -6.52 5.31 27.12
N ILE A 238 -6.45 4.92 25.85
CA ILE A 238 -5.20 4.76 25.11
C ILE A 238 -5.23 5.75 23.95
N ASP A 239 -4.29 6.69 23.95
CA ASP A 239 -4.03 7.54 22.79
C ASP A 239 -3.20 6.76 21.77
N TYR A 240 -3.88 6.06 20.85
CA TYR A 240 -3.23 5.24 19.85
C TYR A 240 -2.31 6.04 18.91
N GLU A 241 -2.60 7.32 18.65
CA GLU A 241 -1.71 8.16 17.82
C GLU A 241 -0.44 8.56 18.57
N ALA A 242 -0.54 8.90 19.86
CA ALA A 242 0.63 9.11 20.69
C ALA A 242 1.46 7.83 20.81
N ARG A 243 0.82 6.68 21.07
CA ARG A 243 1.48 5.37 21.13
C ARG A 243 2.19 5.01 19.83
N ARG A 244 1.54 5.27 18.69
CA ARG A 244 2.17 5.06 17.37
C ARG A 244 3.40 5.94 17.21
N ARG A 245 3.32 7.23 17.54
CA ARG A 245 4.48 8.15 17.48
C ARG A 245 5.63 7.71 18.40
N GLU A 246 5.30 7.26 19.61
CA GLU A 246 6.29 6.68 20.55
C GLU A 246 6.92 5.41 19.97
N GLY A 247 6.10 4.52 19.40
CA GLY A 247 6.55 3.30 18.73
C GLY A 247 7.45 3.59 17.53
N ASP A 248 7.09 4.53 16.67
CA ASP A 248 7.91 4.93 15.52
C ASP A 248 9.29 5.45 15.98
N ALA A 249 9.33 6.28 17.02
CA ALA A 249 10.59 6.78 17.59
C ALA A 249 11.43 5.66 18.24
N SER A 250 10.77 4.75 18.99
CA SER A 250 11.39 3.56 19.58
C SER A 250 12.02 2.67 18.49
N TYR A 251 11.27 2.36 17.44
CA TYR A 251 11.76 1.56 16.31
C TYR A 251 12.93 2.24 15.59
N GLN A 252 12.83 3.55 15.33
CA GLN A 252 13.93 4.30 14.71
C GLN A 252 15.22 4.21 15.53
N LYS A 253 15.12 4.31 16.86
CA LYS A 253 16.26 4.10 17.77
C LYS A 253 16.78 2.67 17.67
N ALA A 254 15.91 1.66 17.63
CA ALA A 254 16.28 0.26 17.53
C ALA A 254 17.08 -0.06 16.26
N VAL A 255 16.70 0.55 15.13
CA VAL A 255 17.49 0.43 13.89
C VAL A 255 18.91 0.97 14.08
N GLY A 256 19.10 2.05 14.84
CA GLY A 256 20.44 2.58 15.14
C GLY A 256 21.24 1.75 16.15
N GLU A 257 20.57 1.10 17.09
CA GLU A 257 21.17 0.46 18.26
C GLU A 257 20.84 -1.04 18.34
N ARG A 258 21.79 -1.90 17.95
CA ARG A 258 21.63 -3.37 17.95
C ARG A 258 21.08 -3.92 19.27
N THR A 259 21.61 -3.46 20.40
CA THR A 259 21.17 -3.93 21.72
C THR A 259 19.70 -3.60 21.95
N TYR A 260 19.26 -2.40 21.60
CA TYR A 260 17.88 -1.97 21.75
C TYR A 260 16.93 -2.76 20.83
N TYR A 261 17.36 -3.06 19.60
CA TYR A 261 16.60 -3.94 18.71
C TYR A 261 16.39 -5.36 19.28
N LEU A 262 17.44 -5.92 19.89
CA LEU A 262 17.35 -7.22 20.54
C LEU A 262 16.44 -7.19 21.79
N GLU A 263 16.47 -6.09 22.55
CA GLU A 263 15.54 -5.87 23.68
C GLU A 263 14.08 -5.83 23.24
N LEU A 264 13.78 -5.19 22.09
CA LEU A 264 12.42 -5.20 21.54
C LEU A 264 11.97 -6.62 21.12
N LEU A 265 12.85 -7.41 20.51
CA LEU A 265 12.53 -8.82 20.20
C LEU A 265 12.33 -9.66 21.48
N GLU A 266 13.07 -9.38 22.55
CA GLU A 266 12.84 -10.02 23.86
C GLU A 266 11.47 -9.63 24.43
N GLU A 267 11.10 -8.35 24.32
CA GLU A 267 9.80 -7.88 24.77
C GLU A 267 8.66 -8.55 24.01
N CYS A 268 8.80 -8.77 22.69
CA CYS A 268 7.83 -9.53 21.90
C CYS A 268 7.60 -10.94 22.48
N LEU A 269 8.67 -11.66 22.80
CA LEU A 269 8.58 -13.01 23.39
C LEU A 269 7.92 -12.98 24.77
N SER A 270 8.30 -12.01 25.61
CA SER A 270 7.71 -11.80 26.94
C SER A 270 6.20 -11.50 26.89
N ARG A 271 5.74 -10.66 25.95
CA ARG A 271 4.30 -10.36 25.77
C ARG A 271 3.49 -11.56 25.30
N MET A 272 4.14 -12.51 24.62
CA MET A 272 3.51 -13.76 24.20
C MET A 272 3.55 -14.83 25.31
N ASP A 273 4.26 -14.59 26.41
CA ASP A 273 4.49 -15.53 27.52
C ASP A 273 5.18 -16.83 27.03
N VAL A 274 6.19 -16.68 26.18
CA VAL A 274 6.95 -17.80 25.59
C VAL A 274 8.46 -17.50 25.58
N ASP A 275 9.26 -18.55 25.71
CA ASP A 275 10.73 -18.44 25.64
C ASP A 275 11.26 -18.30 24.21
N ASP A 276 10.52 -18.80 23.22
CA ASP A 276 10.87 -18.76 21.80
C ASP A 276 9.63 -18.92 20.93
N MET A 277 9.72 -18.52 19.66
CA MET A 277 8.68 -18.74 18.65
C MET A 277 9.30 -19.19 17.33
N SER A 278 8.73 -20.24 16.74
CA SER A 278 9.07 -20.72 15.41
C SER A 278 8.52 -19.78 14.30
N PRO A 279 9.06 -19.85 13.07
CA PRO A 279 8.50 -19.12 11.93
C PRO A 279 7.06 -19.45 11.59
N GLN A 280 6.57 -20.62 12.00
CA GLN A 280 5.18 -21.03 11.76
C GLN A 280 4.26 -20.38 12.78
N GLU A 281 4.61 -20.46 14.08
CA GLU A 281 3.85 -19.82 15.15
C GLU A 281 3.73 -18.30 14.95
N VAL A 282 4.81 -17.63 14.53
CA VAL A 282 4.75 -16.19 14.23
C VAL A 282 3.83 -15.86 13.05
N ARG A 283 3.68 -16.77 12.07
CA ARG A 283 2.82 -16.55 10.88
C ARG A 283 1.36 -16.87 11.14
N GLU A 284 1.09 -17.87 11.96
CA GLU A 284 -0.26 -18.38 12.25
C GLU A 284 -0.87 -17.76 13.52
N SER A 285 -0.10 -16.97 14.27
CA SER A 285 -0.60 -16.30 15.46
C SER A 285 -1.42 -15.07 15.11
N ASP A 286 -2.74 -15.24 15.05
CA ASP A 286 -3.72 -14.15 15.04
C ASP A 286 -3.60 -13.29 16.32
N ASP A 287 -3.26 -13.94 17.46
CA ASP A 287 -3.03 -13.31 18.76
C ASP A 287 -1.85 -12.33 18.78
N LEU A 288 -0.80 -12.57 17.99
CA LEU A 288 0.41 -11.74 18.00
C LEU A 288 0.09 -10.29 17.62
N PHE A 289 -0.71 -10.09 16.59
CA PHE A 289 -1.08 -8.74 16.16
C PHE A 289 -1.99 -8.04 17.18
N TYR A 290 -2.91 -8.78 17.80
CA TYR A 290 -3.79 -8.23 18.84
C TYR A 290 -3.01 -7.82 20.10
N ARG A 291 -2.06 -8.64 20.56
CA ARG A 291 -1.25 -8.36 21.76
C ARG A 291 -0.21 -7.25 21.57
N LEU A 292 0.10 -6.91 20.32
CA LEU A 292 1.04 -5.87 19.95
C LEU A 292 0.34 -4.62 19.38
N GLU A 293 -0.99 -4.56 19.39
CA GLU A 293 -1.77 -3.48 18.77
C GLU A 293 -1.35 -2.08 19.26
N ASP A 294 -0.99 -1.97 20.54
CA ASP A 294 -0.57 -0.71 21.18
C ASP A 294 0.93 -0.39 21.00
N ARG A 295 1.69 -1.25 20.31
CA ARG A 295 3.16 -1.18 20.21
C ARG A 295 3.67 -1.37 18.78
N THR A 296 3.63 -0.28 18.03
CA THR A 296 4.11 -0.24 16.63
C THR A 296 5.57 -0.68 16.49
N ASP A 297 6.44 -0.33 17.44
CA ASP A 297 7.84 -0.78 17.46
C ASP A 297 7.99 -2.29 17.49
N LEU A 298 7.19 -2.97 18.31
CA LEU A 298 7.18 -4.43 18.41
C LEU A 298 6.63 -5.09 17.14
N GLN A 299 5.62 -4.47 16.51
CA GLN A 299 5.10 -4.93 15.23
C GLN A 299 6.16 -4.85 14.12
N GLU A 300 6.91 -3.74 14.06
CA GLU A 300 7.95 -3.52 13.05
C GLU A 300 9.11 -4.52 13.19
N VAL A 301 9.64 -4.75 14.40
CA VAL A 301 10.72 -5.74 14.59
C VAL A 301 10.27 -7.18 14.30
N MET A 302 9.00 -7.51 14.54
CA MET A 302 8.43 -8.81 14.17
C MET A 302 8.23 -8.94 12.65
N GLN A 303 7.91 -7.83 11.98
CA GLN A 303 7.81 -7.80 10.52
C GLN A 303 9.19 -7.98 9.88
N ASP A 304 10.22 -7.31 10.40
CA ASP A 304 11.61 -7.53 9.99
C ASP A 304 12.03 -9.00 10.15
N TYR A 305 11.73 -9.60 11.31
CA TYR A 305 11.99 -11.03 11.55
C TYR A 305 11.32 -11.91 10.49
N ARG A 306 10.04 -11.69 10.19
CA ARG A 306 9.29 -12.46 9.18
C ARG A 306 9.94 -12.38 7.80
N MET A 307 10.48 -11.22 7.45
CA MET A 307 11.12 -10.99 6.15
C MET A 307 12.54 -11.56 6.08
N HIS A 308 13.30 -11.57 7.19
CA HIS A 308 14.75 -11.79 7.16
C HIS A 308 15.30 -13.01 7.89
N ALA A 309 14.63 -13.50 8.93
CA ALA A 309 15.11 -14.68 9.67
C ALA A 309 15.10 -15.95 8.79
N GLY A 310 14.29 -15.93 7.73
CA GLY A 310 14.05 -17.04 6.81
C GLY A 310 13.11 -18.08 7.40
N LYS A 311 12.68 -19.05 6.58
CA LYS A 311 11.67 -20.06 6.97
C LYS A 311 12.14 -21.08 8.03
N LYS A 312 13.37 -20.99 8.54
CA LYS A 312 14.01 -22.06 9.35
C LYS A 312 14.50 -21.64 10.73
N LYS A 313 14.59 -20.36 11.05
CA LYS A 313 15.13 -19.90 12.34
C LYS A 313 14.00 -19.42 13.24
N SER A 314 13.96 -19.89 14.48
CA SER A 314 13.10 -19.29 15.51
C SER A 314 13.53 -17.87 15.85
N VAL A 315 12.68 -17.12 16.57
CA VAL A 315 12.99 -15.75 17.02
C VAL A 315 14.27 -15.74 17.86
N ARG A 316 14.45 -16.69 18.78
CA ARG A 316 15.65 -16.80 19.62
C ARG A 316 16.90 -17.12 18.79
N GLN A 317 16.78 -17.99 17.80
CA GLN A 317 17.89 -18.31 16.89
C GLN A 317 18.29 -17.09 16.04
N TRP A 318 17.30 -16.30 15.61
CA TRP A 318 17.53 -15.04 14.90
C TRP A 318 18.23 -14.00 15.78
N MET A 319 17.73 -13.78 17.00
CA MET A 319 18.36 -12.87 17.98
C MET A 319 19.83 -13.26 18.24
N ASN A 320 20.09 -14.54 18.45
CA ASN A 320 21.44 -15.07 18.66
C ASN A 320 22.37 -14.82 17.46
N LEU A 321 21.83 -14.92 16.23
CA LEU A 321 22.58 -14.65 15.01
C LEU A 321 22.93 -13.16 14.90
N LEU A 322 21.94 -12.28 15.10
CA LEU A 322 22.13 -10.83 15.08
C LEU A 322 23.12 -10.35 16.14
N ALA A 323 23.09 -10.97 17.33
CA ALA A 323 23.99 -10.63 18.41
C ALA A 323 25.46 -11.01 18.09
N LYS A 324 25.69 -12.12 17.38
CA LYS A 324 27.02 -12.70 17.14
C LYS A 324 27.65 -12.30 15.81
N GLU A 325 26.85 -12.06 14.77
CA GLU A 325 27.34 -11.85 13.41
C GLU A 325 27.11 -10.42 12.91
N ASP A 326 28.17 -9.60 12.94
CA ASP A 326 28.11 -8.18 12.55
C ASP A 326 27.59 -7.95 11.14
N LEU A 327 27.96 -8.81 10.18
CA LEU A 327 27.51 -8.70 8.80
C LEU A 327 26.02 -9.01 8.64
N VAL A 328 25.44 -9.85 9.50
CA VAL A 328 24.00 -10.15 9.46
C VAL A 328 23.22 -8.95 10.00
N TRP A 329 23.66 -8.37 11.13
CA TRP A 329 23.08 -7.14 11.67
C TRP A 329 23.18 -5.99 10.66
N GLU A 330 24.37 -5.70 10.14
CA GLU A 330 24.58 -4.58 9.22
C GLU A 330 23.74 -4.74 7.94
N ARG A 331 23.59 -5.96 7.43
CA ARG A 331 22.73 -6.24 6.27
C ARG A 331 21.26 -5.99 6.57
N LEU A 332 20.76 -6.41 7.74
CA LEU A 332 19.39 -6.11 8.18
C LEU A 332 19.19 -4.60 8.31
N GLN A 333 20.08 -3.94 9.06
CA GLN A 333 20.03 -2.52 9.36
C GLN A 333 19.99 -1.67 8.07
N VAL A 334 20.86 -1.97 7.11
CA VAL A 334 20.91 -1.26 5.83
C VAL A 334 19.69 -1.56 4.97
N TRP A 335 19.16 -2.78 5.01
CA TRP A 335 17.93 -3.12 4.30
C TRP A 335 16.74 -2.32 4.83
N ILE A 336 16.59 -2.21 6.16
CA ILE A 336 15.50 -1.43 6.79
C ILE A 336 15.57 0.03 6.33
N VAL A 337 16.75 0.64 6.42
CA VAL A 337 16.97 2.03 5.98
C VAL A 337 16.67 2.22 4.49
N TRP A 338 17.14 1.30 3.66
CA TRP A 338 16.87 1.34 2.22
C TRP A 338 15.39 1.19 1.91
N HIS A 339 14.67 0.26 2.57
CA HIS A 339 13.25 0.06 2.37
C HIS A 339 12.47 1.33 2.76
N TRP A 340 12.79 1.94 3.90
CA TRP A 340 12.15 3.19 4.31
C TRP A 340 12.29 4.28 3.24
N MET A 341 13.50 4.44 2.70
CA MET A 341 13.81 5.49 1.72
C MET A 341 13.15 5.28 0.34
N GLN A 342 12.65 4.08 0.03
CA GLN A 342 11.87 3.83 -1.20
C GLN A 342 10.58 4.66 -1.25
N HIS A 343 10.01 5.01 -0.10
CA HIS A 343 8.85 5.88 -0.01
C HIS A 343 9.28 7.34 -0.14
N LYS A 344 9.23 7.87 -1.37
CA LYS A 344 9.75 9.22 -1.71
C LYS A 344 9.15 10.36 -0.88
N ASP A 345 7.91 10.19 -0.43
CA ASP A 345 7.14 11.21 0.31
C ASP A 345 7.36 11.16 1.83
N LYS A 346 8.08 10.15 2.34
CA LYS A 346 8.40 10.05 3.78
C LYS A 346 9.65 10.86 4.11
N GLU A 347 9.60 11.57 5.24
CA GLU A 347 10.79 12.16 5.86
C GLU A 347 11.79 11.05 6.24
N ILE A 348 13.08 11.33 6.11
CA ILE A 348 14.16 10.41 6.46
C ILE A 348 14.60 10.73 7.90
N PRO A 349 14.41 9.81 8.87
CA PRO A 349 14.86 10.03 10.24
C PRO A 349 16.39 10.21 10.32
N ALA A 350 16.85 11.06 11.24
CA ALA A 350 18.28 11.33 11.44
C ALA A 350 19.10 10.06 11.73
N VAL A 351 18.51 9.10 12.47
CA VAL A 351 19.15 7.80 12.75
C VAL A 351 19.38 7.02 11.44
N PHE A 352 18.41 7.02 10.53
CA PHE A 352 18.50 6.29 9.26
C PHE A 352 19.54 6.92 8.34
N GLN A 353 19.59 8.25 8.33
CA GLN A 353 20.65 8.98 7.64
C GLN A 353 22.03 8.62 8.21
N THR A 354 22.20 8.62 9.53
CA THR A 354 23.46 8.25 10.20
C THR A 354 23.91 6.83 9.86
N VAL A 355 22.98 5.87 9.84
CA VAL A 355 23.25 4.49 9.42
C VAL A 355 23.72 4.44 7.96
N ALA A 356 23.03 5.12 7.06
CA ALA A 356 23.41 5.18 5.65
C ALA A 356 24.78 5.83 5.45
N GLU A 357 25.08 6.93 6.16
CA GLU A 357 26.37 7.63 6.12
C GLU A 357 27.51 6.73 6.62
N SER A 358 27.30 6.05 7.75
CA SER A 358 28.28 5.13 8.32
C SER A 358 28.57 3.96 7.38
N PHE A 359 27.53 3.31 6.85
CA PHE A 359 27.68 2.22 5.88
C PHE A 359 28.39 2.70 4.60
N TYR A 360 27.99 3.86 4.09
CA TYR A 360 28.58 4.44 2.89
C TYR A 360 30.06 4.74 3.07
N GLY A 361 30.41 5.47 4.14
CA GLY A 361 31.79 5.82 4.46
C GLY A 361 32.69 4.60 4.66
N LYS A 362 32.15 3.53 5.26
CA LYS A 362 32.89 2.28 5.50
C LYS A 362 33.26 1.54 4.21
N TYR A 363 32.38 1.51 3.21
CA TYR A 363 32.55 0.61 2.06
C TYR A 363 32.82 1.30 0.72
N ILE A 364 32.55 2.60 0.56
CA ILE A 364 32.67 3.27 -0.74
C ILE A 364 34.09 3.20 -1.32
N GLN A 365 35.13 3.28 -0.48
CA GLN A 365 36.52 3.25 -0.94
C GLN A 365 36.93 1.88 -1.50
N THR A 366 36.44 0.80 -0.89
CA THR A 366 36.75 -0.58 -1.29
C THR A 366 35.76 -1.16 -2.29
N ALA A 367 34.66 -0.46 -2.59
CA ALA A 367 33.63 -0.96 -3.50
C ALA A 367 34.16 -1.11 -4.93
N ASP A 368 33.93 -2.27 -5.54
CA ASP A 368 34.18 -2.52 -6.95
C ASP A 368 32.85 -2.60 -7.70
N PHE A 369 32.38 -1.46 -8.19
CA PHE A 369 31.11 -1.40 -8.94
C PHE A 369 31.19 -2.13 -10.28
N ALA A 370 32.36 -2.14 -10.92
CA ALA A 370 32.57 -2.81 -12.20
C ALA A 370 32.53 -4.34 -12.07
N GLY A 371 33.12 -4.88 -11.00
CA GLY A 371 33.13 -6.31 -10.71
C GLY A 371 31.93 -6.80 -9.91
N CYS A 372 31.02 -5.92 -9.49
CA CYS A 372 29.90 -6.28 -8.63
C CYS A 372 28.90 -7.24 -9.30
N GLN A 373 28.75 -7.12 -10.62
CA GLN A 373 27.87 -7.98 -11.41
C GLN A 373 28.64 -8.55 -12.58
N ILE A 374 28.55 -9.87 -12.75
CA ILE A 374 29.15 -10.54 -13.90
C ILE A 374 28.02 -11.14 -14.73
N TRP A 375 27.88 -10.63 -15.94
CA TRP A 375 26.90 -11.10 -16.90
C TRP A 375 27.44 -12.33 -17.64
N GLU A 376 26.68 -13.41 -17.60
CA GLU A 376 27.00 -14.65 -18.31
C GLU A 376 26.49 -14.56 -19.76
N ASP A 377 25.24 -14.10 -19.90
CA ASP A 377 24.55 -13.81 -21.15
C ASP A 377 23.75 -12.49 -21.04
N HIS A 378 22.87 -12.18 -21.98
CA HIS A 378 22.08 -10.93 -21.97
C HIS A 378 20.95 -10.87 -20.93
N THR A 379 20.68 -11.96 -20.24
CA THR A 379 19.54 -12.14 -19.32
C THR A 379 19.94 -12.63 -17.93
N HIS A 380 21.10 -13.25 -17.79
CA HIS A 380 21.58 -13.83 -16.54
C HIS A 380 22.88 -13.17 -16.08
N TYR A 381 22.91 -12.79 -14.81
CA TYR A 381 24.10 -12.26 -14.15
C TYR A 381 24.25 -12.82 -12.74
N GLN A 382 25.50 -12.95 -12.31
CA GLN A 382 25.86 -13.29 -10.94
C GLN A 382 26.11 -12.02 -10.12
N ARG A 383 25.51 -11.97 -8.93
CA ARG A 383 25.75 -10.91 -7.93
C ARG A 383 26.93 -11.28 -7.04
N LYS A 384 27.97 -10.43 -7.02
CA LYS A 384 29.16 -10.68 -6.18
C LYS A 384 29.15 -9.95 -4.84
N ASP A 385 28.76 -8.69 -4.80
CA ASP A 385 28.70 -7.93 -3.54
C ASP A 385 27.37 -7.18 -3.39
N TRP A 386 26.58 -7.60 -2.40
CA TRP A 386 25.29 -6.98 -2.10
C TRP A 386 25.43 -5.51 -1.67
N LYS A 387 26.59 -5.10 -1.12
CA LYS A 387 26.80 -3.74 -0.61
C LYS A 387 26.71 -2.68 -1.71
N CYS A 388 27.17 -3.00 -2.91
CA CYS A 388 27.23 -2.05 -4.02
C CYS A 388 25.85 -1.47 -4.37
N TYR A 389 24.79 -2.28 -4.30
CA TYR A 389 23.43 -1.81 -4.55
C TYR A 389 23.01 -0.71 -3.57
N TYR A 390 23.29 -0.91 -2.28
CA TYR A 390 22.95 0.07 -1.25
C TYR A 390 23.83 1.32 -1.35
N LEU A 391 25.11 1.17 -1.68
CA LEU A 391 26.01 2.31 -1.89
C LEU A 391 25.55 3.21 -3.04
N ILE A 392 25.18 2.63 -4.19
CA ILE A 392 24.66 3.36 -5.34
C ILE A 392 23.36 4.09 -4.96
N TYR A 393 22.47 3.38 -4.26
CA TYR A 393 21.20 3.95 -3.81
C TYR A 393 21.42 5.15 -2.88
N PHE A 394 22.28 5.02 -1.87
CA PHE A 394 22.54 6.12 -0.93
C PHE A 394 23.28 7.29 -1.59
N ALA A 395 24.24 7.03 -2.50
CA ALA A 395 24.87 8.08 -3.29
C ALA A 395 23.84 8.91 -4.07
N GLN A 396 22.86 8.25 -4.69
CA GLN A 396 21.82 8.92 -5.44
C GLN A 396 20.80 9.63 -4.54
N ARG A 397 20.24 8.93 -3.55
CA ARG A 397 19.13 9.42 -2.72
C ARG A 397 19.55 10.53 -1.76
N LEU A 398 20.75 10.40 -1.18
CA LEU A 398 21.29 11.30 -0.16
C LEU A 398 22.38 12.22 -0.71
N LYS A 399 22.70 12.12 -2.01
CA LYS A 399 23.74 12.91 -2.68
C LYS A 399 25.12 12.74 -2.04
N PHE A 400 25.42 11.53 -1.54
CA PHE A 400 26.75 11.27 -0.99
C PHE A 400 27.80 11.28 -2.08
N PRO A 401 28.99 11.88 -1.83
CA PRO A 401 30.01 12.05 -2.84
C PRO A 401 30.59 10.70 -3.25
N MET A 402 30.76 10.52 -4.56
CA MET A 402 31.43 9.38 -5.16
C MET A 402 32.70 9.83 -5.90
N GLY A 403 33.78 9.07 -5.76
CA GLY A 403 35.01 9.33 -6.53
C GLY A 403 34.79 9.01 -8.00
N LYS A 404 35.46 9.76 -8.89
CA LYS A 404 35.35 9.60 -10.35
C LYS A 404 35.61 8.17 -10.84
N GLU A 405 36.61 7.50 -10.29
CA GLU A 405 36.94 6.11 -10.62
C GLU A 405 35.78 5.16 -10.30
N LYS A 406 35.08 5.39 -9.18
CA LYS A 406 33.91 4.61 -8.79
C LYS A 406 32.73 4.88 -9.72
N ALA A 407 32.50 6.14 -10.09
CA ALA A 407 31.48 6.51 -11.05
C ALA A 407 31.70 5.83 -12.42
N LEU A 408 32.95 5.75 -12.89
CA LEU A 408 33.30 4.99 -14.11
C LEU A 408 32.94 3.50 -14.00
N GLY A 409 33.14 2.91 -12.81
CA GLY A 409 32.74 1.52 -12.55
C GLY A 409 31.25 1.27 -12.72
N LEU A 410 30.39 2.28 -12.51
CA LEU A 410 28.94 2.16 -12.68
C LEU A 410 28.51 1.93 -14.14
N LEU A 411 29.33 2.31 -15.12
CA LEU A 411 29.05 2.00 -16.53
C LEU A 411 28.92 0.49 -16.77
N LEU A 412 29.63 -0.32 -15.98
CA LEU A 412 29.63 -1.77 -16.09
C LEU A 412 28.67 -2.44 -15.09
N PHE A 413 27.91 -1.65 -14.35
CA PHE A 413 26.94 -2.13 -13.37
C PHE A 413 25.55 -2.25 -14.00
N GLY A 414 24.98 -3.45 -14.00
CA GLY A 414 23.68 -3.76 -14.59
C GLY A 414 22.54 -3.95 -13.60
N GLY A 415 22.54 -3.25 -12.47
CA GLY A 415 21.53 -3.47 -11.44
C GLY A 415 20.19 -2.82 -11.75
N HIS A 416 19.14 -3.32 -11.08
CA HIS A 416 17.72 -2.89 -11.01
C HIS A 416 17.43 -1.39 -10.73
N PHE A 417 18.39 -0.50 -10.93
CA PHE A 417 18.16 0.94 -10.93
C PHE A 417 17.56 1.34 -12.27
N TYR A 418 16.54 2.19 -12.22
CA TYR A 418 15.99 2.79 -13.43
C TYR A 418 17.11 3.48 -14.20
N LYS A 419 17.26 3.13 -15.48
CA LYS A 419 18.27 3.66 -16.40
C LYS A 419 18.48 5.18 -16.32
N ALA A 420 17.37 5.93 -16.34
CA ALA A 420 17.40 7.40 -16.23
C ALA A 420 18.04 7.90 -14.93
N GLU A 421 17.94 7.14 -13.83
CA GLU A 421 18.58 7.49 -12.56
C GLU A 421 20.08 7.17 -12.56
N MET A 422 20.50 6.09 -13.22
CA MET A 422 21.93 5.77 -13.40
C MET A 422 22.62 6.82 -14.26
N GLU A 423 22.00 7.24 -15.36
CA GLU A 423 22.51 8.31 -16.22
C GLU A 423 22.64 9.64 -15.48
N LYS A 424 21.62 10.03 -14.69
CA LYS A 424 21.68 11.22 -13.85
C LYS A 424 22.84 11.16 -12.85
N LEU A 425 23.06 9.99 -12.24
CA LEU A 425 24.14 9.80 -11.28
C LEU A 425 25.52 9.91 -11.97
N LEU A 426 25.71 9.26 -13.12
CA LEU A 426 26.94 9.35 -13.91
C LEU A 426 27.26 10.80 -14.33
N LYS A 427 26.25 11.54 -14.81
CA LYS A 427 26.37 12.95 -15.23
C LYS A 427 26.69 13.92 -14.07
N GLN A 428 26.59 13.49 -12.81
CA GLN A 428 27.05 14.29 -11.65
C GLN A 428 28.57 14.24 -11.46
N TYR A 429 29.23 13.17 -11.92
CA TYR A 429 30.64 12.88 -11.61
C TYR A 429 31.56 12.90 -12.83
N LEU A 430 31.01 12.80 -14.04
CA LEU A 430 31.75 12.68 -15.29
C LEU A 430 31.28 13.73 -16.28
N THR A 431 32.22 14.30 -17.03
CA THR A 431 31.87 15.19 -18.14
C THR A 431 31.33 14.38 -19.32
N GLU A 432 30.62 15.05 -20.22
CA GLU A 432 30.12 14.45 -21.46
C GLU A 432 31.25 13.85 -22.31
N GLU A 433 32.38 14.56 -22.43
CA GLU A 433 33.56 14.09 -23.16
C GLU A 433 34.15 12.82 -22.55
N GLU A 434 34.14 12.72 -21.22
CA GLU A 434 34.64 11.56 -20.49
C GLU A 434 33.73 10.35 -20.65
N LEU A 435 32.41 10.55 -20.53
CA LEU A 435 31.42 9.51 -20.75
C LEU A 435 31.47 9.00 -22.19
N CYS A 436 31.53 9.90 -23.18
CA CYS A 436 31.63 9.52 -24.60
C CYS A 436 32.87 8.65 -24.86
N ARG A 437 34.03 9.07 -24.34
CA ARG A 437 35.29 8.32 -24.50
C ARG A 437 35.22 6.93 -23.87
N GLU A 438 34.70 6.82 -22.65
CA GLU A 438 34.66 5.54 -21.92
C GLU A 438 33.57 4.60 -22.47
N VAL A 439 32.43 5.13 -22.91
CA VAL A 439 31.39 4.35 -23.60
C VAL A 439 31.94 3.77 -24.90
N LYS A 440 32.60 4.60 -25.72
CA LYS A 440 33.26 4.16 -26.95
C LYS A 440 34.29 3.06 -26.68
N LYS A 441 35.17 3.29 -25.70
CA LYS A 441 36.18 2.32 -25.31
C LYS A 441 35.56 0.98 -24.89
N ASN A 442 34.57 1.00 -24.00
CA ASN A 442 33.95 -0.22 -23.50
C ASN A 442 33.20 -0.98 -24.60
N LEU A 443 32.47 -0.30 -25.49
CA LEU A 443 31.80 -0.96 -26.62
C LEU A 443 32.79 -1.63 -27.58
N LEU A 444 33.93 -0.99 -27.87
CA LEU A 444 34.92 -1.52 -28.81
C LEU A 444 35.81 -2.62 -28.21
N GLU A 445 36.10 -2.54 -26.90
CA GLU A 445 37.12 -3.38 -26.27
C GLU A 445 36.54 -4.49 -25.37
N LYS A 446 35.26 -4.42 -24.98
CA LYS A 446 34.65 -5.36 -24.03
C LYS A 446 33.46 -6.10 -24.62
N ASP A 447 33.30 -7.35 -24.19
CA ASP A 447 32.11 -8.18 -24.44
C ASP A 447 31.00 -7.79 -23.44
N LEU A 448 30.36 -6.64 -23.68
CA LEU A 448 29.26 -6.16 -22.83
C LEU A 448 27.99 -6.96 -23.07
N LYS A 449 27.26 -7.26 -22.00
CA LYS A 449 26.00 -8.02 -22.02
C LYS A 449 24.96 -7.33 -21.13
N GLY A 450 23.69 -7.68 -21.34
CA GLY A 450 22.57 -7.22 -20.50
C GLY A 450 22.44 -5.70 -20.36
N ASP A 451 22.09 -5.25 -19.16
CA ASP A 451 21.87 -3.84 -18.84
C ASP A 451 23.10 -2.94 -19.10
N PRO A 452 24.37 -3.36 -18.84
CA PRO A 452 25.54 -2.60 -19.26
C PRO A 452 25.58 -2.34 -20.76
N LEU A 453 25.29 -3.34 -21.61
CA LEU A 453 25.26 -3.14 -23.05
C LEU A 453 24.15 -2.16 -23.45
N GLU A 454 22.96 -2.30 -22.86
CA GLU A 454 21.84 -1.39 -23.12
C GLU A 454 22.16 0.07 -22.76
N LEU A 455 22.77 0.30 -21.58
CA LEU A 455 23.20 1.62 -21.13
C LEU A 455 24.21 2.22 -22.12
N HIS A 456 25.20 1.44 -22.55
CA HIS A 456 26.22 1.90 -23.49
C HIS A 456 25.65 2.21 -24.87
N LEU A 457 24.76 1.38 -25.41
CA LEU A 457 24.09 1.64 -26.70
C LEU A 457 23.27 2.94 -26.66
N THR A 458 22.63 3.21 -25.51
CA THR A 458 21.84 4.42 -25.31
C THR A 458 22.73 5.66 -25.25
N LEU A 459 23.75 5.65 -24.38
CA LEU A 459 24.70 6.75 -24.25
C LEU A 459 25.48 6.98 -25.55
N CYS A 460 25.80 5.92 -26.29
CA CYS A 460 26.37 5.99 -27.64
C CYS A 460 25.45 6.75 -28.61
N GLY A 461 24.14 6.58 -28.47
CA GLY A 461 23.14 7.36 -29.19
C GLY A 461 23.06 8.82 -28.80
N GLU A 462 23.08 9.11 -27.50
CA GLU A 462 23.09 10.48 -26.99
C GLU A 462 24.34 11.25 -27.46
N TYR A 463 25.52 10.64 -27.32
CA TYR A 463 26.82 11.25 -27.62
C TYR A 463 27.31 11.07 -29.05
N GLN A 464 26.52 10.38 -29.88
CA GLN A 464 26.80 10.19 -31.31
C GLN A 464 28.16 9.56 -31.61
N CYS A 465 28.50 8.45 -30.94
CA CYS A 465 29.78 7.78 -31.14
C CYS A 465 29.80 7.00 -32.47
N VAL A 466 30.03 7.70 -33.59
CA VAL A 466 29.99 7.18 -34.96
C VAL A 466 30.87 5.95 -35.15
N GLU A 467 32.00 5.86 -34.44
CA GLU A 467 32.93 4.75 -34.54
C GLU A 467 32.39 3.42 -33.97
N CYS A 468 31.31 3.46 -33.19
CA CYS A 468 30.65 2.26 -32.66
C CYS A 468 29.51 1.75 -33.55
N LEU A 469 29.26 2.41 -34.70
CA LEU A 469 28.14 2.12 -35.60
C LEU A 469 28.02 0.65 -36.01
N GLU A 470 29.15 0.00 -36.29
CA GLU A 470 29.14 -1.38 -36.75
C GLU A 470 28.72 -2.35 -35.63
N ILE A 471 29.16 -2.10 -34.39
CA ILE A 471 28.76 -2.89 -33.21
C ILE A 471 27.26 -2.71 -32.93
N VAL A 472 26.79 -1.47 -33.04
CA VAL A 472 25.36 -1.12 -32.87
C VAL A 472 24.52 -1.83 -33.93
N ARG A 473 24.97 -1.82 -35.19
CA ARG A 473 24.29 -2.50 -36.30
C ARG A 473 24.23 -4.01 -36.09
N GLN A 474 25.34 -4.63 -35.70
CA GLN A 474 25.40 -6.06 -35.42
C GLN A 474 24.45 -6.43 -34.28
N THR A 475 24.46 -5.66 -33.18
CA THR A 475 23.58 -5.89 -32.03
C THR A 475 22.10 -5.74 -32.38
N ALA A 476 21.74 -4.78 -33.23
CA ALA A 476 20.35 -4.61 -33.68
C ALA A 476 19.84 -5.79 -34.53
N LEU A 477 20.74 -6.48 -35.23
CA LEU A 477 20.44 -7.61 -36.12
C LEU A 477 20.60 -8.97 -35.43
N GLU A 478 21.10 -9.01 -34.20
CA GLU A 478 21.35 -10.25 -33.48
C GLU A 478 20.05 -10.87 -32.95
N GLU A 479 19.53 -11.90 -33.62
CA GLU A 479 18.24 -12.53 -33.25
C GLU A 479 18.24 -13.14 -31.84
N ALA A 480 19.40 -13.55 -31.33
CA ALA A 480 19.55 -14.11 -29.99
C ALA A 480 19.50 -13.05 -28.87
N ALA A 481 19.68 -11.77 -29.22
CA ALA A 481 19.66 -10.68 -28.24
C ALA A 481 18.21 -10.35 -27.81
N PRO A 482 17.97 -10.11 -26.50
CA PRO A 482 16.67 -9.67 -26.01
C PRO A 482 16.16 -8.40 -26.70
N GLU A 483 14.84 -8.27 -26.81
CA GLU A 483 14.19 -7.14 -27.48
C GLU A 483 14.62 -5.78 -26.94
N PHE A 484 14.79 -5.64 -25.62
CA PHE A 484 15.20 -4.36 -25.02
C PHE A 484 16.59 -3.89 -25.50
N ILE A 485 17.55 -4.81 -25.70
CA ILE A 485 18.88 -4.51 -26.22
C ILE A 485 18.81 -4.14 -27.71
N ARG A 486 18.06 -4.92 -28.49
CA ARG A 486 17.87 -4.66 -29.94
C ARG A 486 17.15 -3.33 -30.17
N CYS A 487 16.18 -2.99 -29.34
CA CYS A 487 15.48 -1.71 -29.37
C CYS A 487 16.44 -0.56 -29.07
N ALA A 488 17.27 -0.64 -28.03
CA ALA A 488 18.27 0.39 -27.71
C ALA A 488 19.24 0.61 -28.88
N ALA A 489 19.74 -0.46 -29.51
CA ALA A 489 20.59 -0.38 -30.70
C ALA A 489 19.86 0.23 -31.91
N SER A 490 18.62 -0.16 -32.14
CA SER A 490 17.80 0.35 -33.25
C SER A 490 17.46 1.83 -33.11
N THR A 491 17.15 2.28 -31.88
CA THR A 491 16.94 3.70 -31.58
C THR A 491 18.17 4.53 -31.96
N HIS A 492 19.37 4.04 -31.69
CA HIS A 492 20.60 4.71 -32.10
C HIS A 492 20.76 4.75 -33.64
N LEU A 493 20.54 3.65 -34.36
CA LEU A 493 20.62 3.62 -35.82
C LEU A 493 19.68 4.65 -36.47
N CYS A 494 18.44 4.74 -35.97
CA CYS A 494 17.47 5.73 -36.42
C CYS A 494 17.91 7.17 -36.13
N SER A 495 18.53 7.42 -34.96
CA SER A 495 19.02 8.75 -34.58
C SER A 495 20.16 9.25 -35.49
N LEU A 496 21.02 8.36 -35.97
CA LEU A 496 22.11 8.69 -36.88
C LEU A 496 21.62 8.87 -38.32
N GLN A 497 20.68 8.05 -38.79
CA GLN A 497 20.09 8.18 -40.13
C GLN A 497 19.28 9.47 -40.29
N MET A 498 18.49 9.86 -39.28
CA MET A 498 17.73 11.11 -39.33
C MET A 498 18.65 12.33 -39.40
N LYS A 499 19.75 12.38 -38.65
CA LYS A 499 20.69 13.52 -38.73
C LYS A 499 21.53 13.53 -40.01
N TRP A 500 21.85 12.40 -40.63
CA TRP A 500 22.45 12.38 -41.98
C TRP A 500 21.50 12.97 -43.03
N LEU A 501 20.19 12.70 -42.92
CA LEU A 501 19.17 13.31 -43.78
C LEU A 501 19.00 14.83 -43.53
N TYR A 502 19.21 15.31 -42.30
CA TYR A 502 19.14 16.74 -41.98
C TYR A 502 20.45 17.51 -42.23
N ALA A 503 21.62 16.88 -42.05
CA ALA A 503 22.94 17.48 -42.35
C ALA A 503 23.26 17.47 -43.85
N GLY A 504 22.71 16.51 -44.61
CA GLY A 504 22.83 16.41 -46.06
C GLY A 504 22.15 17.53 -46.86
N ASN A 505 21.39 18.43 -46.21
CA ASN A 505 20.77 19.59 -46.87
C ASN A 505 21.57 20.90 -46.75
N PHE A 506 22.77 20.90 -46.16
CA PHE A 506 23.61 22.10 -46.05
C PHE A 506 24.93 22.08 -46.84
N TYR A 507 25.24 20.99 -47.54
CA TYR A 507 26.41 20.90 -48.43
C TYR A 507 26.06 20.31 -49.80
N LEU A 508 25.09 20.93 -50.48
CA LEU A 508 24.97 20.91 -51.94
C LEU A 508 24.47 22.28 -52.41
N ARG A 509 25.39 23.25 -52.47
CA ARG A 509 25.42 24.31 -53.47
C ARG A 509 26.84 24.50 -53.95
#